data_AF-A0A7J5RCA0-F1
#
_entry.id   AF-A0A7J5RCA0-F1
#
_cell.length_a   1.000
_cell.length_b   1.000
_cell.length_c   1.000
_cell.angle_alpha   90.00
_cell.angle_beta   90.00
_cell.angle_gamma   90.00
#
_symmetry.space_group_name_H-M   'P 1'
#
loop_
_entity.id
_entity.type
_entity.pdbx_description
1 polymer ?
#
loop_
_entity_poly.entity_id
_entity_poly.type
_entity_poly.pdbx_seq_one_letter_code
_entity_poly.pdbx_strand_id
1 'polypeptide(L)'
;MKQNLLFFLLVWCFSSCGSPDYEKAVADWVQTDKNGMRTNLKFEILEVSGITDIMVADSLAVLKKRFEIQKEREISILAKELESAKTKMSFAKYAGVDLESYQNNINEAQVKLDSIKKQSFHSIYDKRKNEEVIAKILECRYVITPPLMKVKQEKRAAFILSPDMKKCFGKVSKK
;
A
#
# COMPACT_ATOMS: atom_id res chain seq x y z
N MET A 1 -15.33 -65.53 -6.33
CA MET A 1 -14.08 -64.93 -6.86
C MET A 1 -14.43 -64.00 -8.01
N LYS A 2 -13.68 -62.90 -8.15
CA LYS A 2 -13.80 -61.82 -9.15
C LYS A 2 -14.72 -60.65 -8.78
N GLN A 3 -14.43 -60.07 -7.61
CA GLN A 3 -14.64 -58.66 -7.33
C GLN A 3 -13.23 -58.06 -7.35
N ASN A 4 -12.85 -57.31 -8.41
CA ASN A 4 -11.67 -56.44 -8.52
C ASN A 4 -11.34 -56.13 -9.99
N LEU A 5 -12.23 -55.44 -10.71
CA LEU A 5 -11.85 -54.89 -12.03
C LEU A 5 -12.51 -53.54 -12.33
N LEU A 6 -12.76 -52.72 -11.31
CA LEU A 6 -13.38 -51.40 -11.46
C LEU A 6 -12.80 -50.36 -10.47
N PHE A 7 -11.50 -50.45 -10.18
CA PHE A 7 -10.82 -49.50 -9.28
C PHE A 7 -9.51 -48.92 -9.82
N PHE A 8 -9.21 -49.09 -11.11
CA PHE A 8 -7.97 -48.59 -11.72
C PHE A 8 -8.15 -47.46 -12.75
N LEU A 9 -9.39 -46.97 -12.96
CA LEU A 9 -9.68 -45.96 -14.00
C LEU A 9 -10.24 -44.63 -13.47
N LEU A 10 -10.28 -44.41 -12.15
CA LEU A 10 -10.87 -43.21 -11.53
C LEU A 10 -9.91 -42.40 -10.64
N VAL A 11 -8.60 -42.67 -10.70
CA VAL A 11 -7.57 -41.90 -9.97
C VAL A 11 -6.57 -41.25 -10.93
N TRP A 12 -7.10 -40.68 -12.01
CA TRP A 12 -6.37 -39.77 -12.92
C TRP A 12 -7.13 -38.44 -13.09
N CYS A 13 -7.74 -37.97 -12.00
CA CYS A 13 -8.31 -36.64 -11.93
C CYS A 13 -7.31 -35.70 -11.22
N PHE A 14 -6.80 -34.74 -11.99
CA PHE A 14 -6.12 -33.51 -11.55
C PHE A 14 -4.73 -33.65 -10.92
N SER A 15 -3.74 -33.97 -11.75
CA SER A 15 -2.38 -33.43 -11.56
C SER A 15 -2.02 -32.59 -12.77
N SER A 16 -2.76 -31.49 -12.99
CA SER A 16 -2.16 -30.37 -13.71
C SER A 16 -1.08 -29.81 -12.79
N CYS A 17 0.13 -30.36 -12.91
CA CYS A 17 1.32 -29.90 -12.22
C CYS A 17 1.80 -28.58 -12.87
N GLY A 18 0.91 -27.59 -12.91
CA GLY A 18 1.28 -26.20 -13.16
C GLY A 18 1.64 -25.60 -11.81
N SER A 19 2.76 -24.87 -11.75
CA SER A 19 3.06 -24.08 -10.56
C SER A 19 1.89 -23.12 -10.29
N PRO A 20 1.54 -22.87 -9.01
CA PRO A 20 0.49 -21.92 -8.67
C PRO A 20 0.73 -20.56 -9.34
N ASP A 21 -0.34 -19.86 -9.74
CA ASP A 21 -0.24 -18.57 -10.47
C ASP A 21 0.70 -17.55 -9.77
N TYR A 22 0.71 -17.58 -8.43
CA TYR A 22 1.57 -16.71 -7.63
C TYR A 22 3.06 -17.00 -7.77
N GLU A 23 3.44 -18.26 -8.02
CA GLU A 23 4.85 -18.65 -8.13
C GLU A 23 5.45 -18.03 -9.37
N LYS A 24 4.73 -18.09 -10.50
CA LYS A 24 5.10 -17.40 -11.73
C LYS A 24 5.15 -15.89 -11.51
N ALA A 25 4.13 -15.31 -10.88
CA ALA A 25 4.07 -13.87 -10.65
C ALA A 25 5.27 -13.36 -9.81
N VAL A 26 5.66 -14.10 -8.78
CA VAL A 26 6.84 -13.77 -7.97
C VAL A 26 8.13 -14.03 -8.73
N ALA A 27 8.26 -15.14 -9.45
CA ALA A 27 9.42 -15.45 -10.27
C ALA A 27 9.69 -14.34 -11.31
N ASP A 28 8.65 -13.94 -12.02
CA ASP A 28 8.70 -12.87 -13.02
C ASP A 28 9.18 -11.56 -12.39
N TRP A 29 8.66 -11.20 -11.21
CA TRP A 29 9.08 -9.98 -10.52
C TRP A 29 10.53 -10.07 -9.99
N VAL A 30 10.91 -11.19 -9.38
CA VAL A 30 12.28 -11.38 -8.82
C VAL A 30 13.34 -11.38 -9.91
N GLN A 31 12.99 -11.89 -11.10
CA GLN A 31 13.91 -11.99 -12.23
C GLN A 31 13.97 -10.72 -13.07
N THR A 32 13.02 -9.79 -12.91
CA THR A 32 12.97 -8.56 -13.72
C THR A 32 13.59 -7.42 -12.93
N ASP A 33 14.61 -6.77 -13.51
CA ASP A 33 15.20 -5.58 -12.91
C ASP A 33 14.31 -4.34 -13.07
N LYS A 34 14.75 -3.20 -12.53
CA LYS A 34 14.00 -1.94 -12.61
C LYS A 34 13.82 -1.41 -14.04
N ASN A 35 14.68 -1.83 -14.98
CA ASN A 35 14.65 -1.43 -16.38
C ASN A 35 13.85 -2.41 -17.25
N GLY A 36 13.27 -3.45 -16.65
CA GLY A 36 12.51 -4.48 -17.36
C GLY A 36 13.39 -5.60 -17.95
N MET A 37 14.69 -5.61 -17.67
CA MET A 37 15.58 -6.68 -18.15
C MET A 37 15.39 -7.92 -17.29
N ARG A 38 15.07 -9.04 -17.95
CA ARG A 38 14.85 -10.32 -17.28
C ARG A 38 16.16 -11.09 -17.14
N THR A 39 16.45 -11.53 -15.92
CA THR A 39 17.56 -12.41 -15.59
C THR A 39 17.11 -13.88 -15.61
N ASN A 40 17.92 -14.76 -16.20
CA ASN A 40 17.59 -16.17 -16.31
C ASN A 40 18.01 -16.96 -15.05
N LEU A 41 17.45 -16.61 -13.90
CA LEU A 41 17.70 -17.33 -12.64
C LEU A 41 16.81 -18.57 -12.56
N LYS A 42 17.28 -19.69 -12.01
CA LYS A 42 16.36 -20.76 -11.60
C LYS A 42 15.69 -20.34 -10.29
N PHE A 43 14.39 -20.04 -10.33
CA PHE A 43 13.58 -19.64 -9.19
C PHE A 43 12.67 -20.79 -8.75
N GLU A 44 12.49 -20.95 -7.44
CA GLU A 44 11.60 -21.93 -6.85
C GLU A 44 11.12 -21.44 -5.48
N ILE A 45 9.81 -21.54 -5.21
CA ILE A 45 9.28 -21.31 -3.87
C ILE A 45 9.43 -22.60 -3.06
N LEU A 46 10.14 -22.52 -1.93
CA LEU A 46 10.36 -23.65 -1.03
C LEU A 46 9.20 -23.84 -0.06
N GLU A 47 8.60 -22.73 0.40
CA GLU A 47 7.57 -22.74 1.43
C GLU A 47 6.75 -21.45 1.38
N VAL A 48 5.43 -21.58 1.51
CA VAL A 48 4.52 -20.45 1.72
C VAL A 48 4.16 -20.41 3.19
N SER A 49 4.55 -19.34 3.89
CA SER A 49 4.27 -19.18 5.33
C SER A 49 2.93 -18.47 5.59
N GLY A 50 2.37 -17.77 4.59
CA GLY A 50 1.05 -17.15 4.73
C GLY A 50 0.60 -16.40 3.49
N ILE A 51 -0.72 -16.26 3.36
CA ILE A 51 -1.37 -15.37 2.38
C ILE A 51 -2.37 -14.53 3.15
N THR A 52 -2.18 -13.21 3.11
CA THR A 52 -3.02 -12.25 3.83
C THR A 52 -3.70 -11.32 2.84
N ASP A 53 -5.00 -11.11 3.00
CA ASP A 53 -5.77 -10.21 2.15
C ASP A 53 -5.57 -8.76 2.61
N ILE A 54 -5.40 -7.87 1.64
CA ILE A 54 -5.51 -6.43 1.84
C ILE A 54 -6.89 -6.03 1.31
N MET A 55 -7.74 -5.55 2.21
CA MET A 55 -9.08 -5.11 1.88
C MET A 55 -9.14 -3.60 1.63
N VAL A 56 -10.23 -3.15 1.02
CA VAL A 56 -10.56 -1.72 0.90
C VAL A 56 -10.58 -1.06 2.29
N ALA A 57 -11.15 -1.72 3.29
CA ALA A 57 -11.20 -1.22 4.66
C ALA A 57 -9.82 -0.88 5.24
N ASP A 58 -8.82 -1.75 5.02
CA ASP A 58 -7.45 -1.54 5.49
C ASP A 58 -6.83 -0.28 4.87
N SER A 59 -7.02 -0.11 3.56
CA SER A 59 -6.53 1.06 2.85
C SER A 59 -7.25 2.34 3.29
N LEU A 60 -8.57 2.30 3.44
CA LEU A 60 -9.35 3.44 3.94
C LEU A 60 -8.90 3.84 5.35
N ALA A 61 -8.63 2.88 6.23
CA ALA A 61 -8.13 3.16 7.58
C ALA A 61 -6.79 3.91 7.55
N VAL A 62 -5.84 3.46 6.72
CA VAL A 62 -4.53 4.12 6.57
C VAL A 62 -4.67 5.52 5.96
N LEU A 63 -5.46 5.66 4.89
CA LEU A 63 -5.66 6.93 4.20
C LEU A 63 -6.37 7.96 5.08
N LYS A 64 -7.44 7.54 5.77
CA LYS A 64 -8.18 8.40 6.70
C LYS A 64 -7.28 8.86 7.84
N LYS A 65 -6.51 7.95 8.45
CA LYS A 65 -5.54 8.31 9.49
C LYS A 65 -4.53 9.35 9.01
N ARG A 66 -3.99 9.19 7.80
CA ARG A 66 -3.05 10.17 7.21
C ARG A 66 -3.72 11.52 6.93
N PHE A 67 -4.96 11.51 6.45
CA PHE A 67 -5.73 12.71 6.23
C PHE A 67 -5.94 13.49 7.53
N GLU A 68 -6.43 12.83 8.59
CA GLU A 68 -6.67 13.49 9.88
C GLU A 68 -5.36 14.05 10.49
N ILE A 69 -4.25 13.32 10.39
CA ILE A 69 -2.94 13.81 10.87
C ILE A 69 -2.49 15.07 10.11
N GLN A 70 -2.67 15.11 8.79
CA GLN A 70 -2.31 16.28 7.99
C GLN A 70 -3.23 17.45 8.26
N LYS A 71 -4.54 17.21 8.30
CA LYS A 71 -5.56 18.20 8.63
C LYS A 71 -5.29 18.85 9.99
N GLU A 72 -5.04 18.04 11.03
CA GLU A 72 -4.73 18.55 12.37
C GLU A 72 -3.43 19.37 12.39
N ARG A 73 -2.40 18.92 11.66
CA ARG A 73 -1.15 19.67 11.54
C ARG A 73 -1.37 21.04 10.89
N GLU A 74 -2.11 21.09 9.79
CA GLU A 74 -2.42 22.34 9.09
C GLU A 74 -3.25 23.29 9.97
N ILE A 75 -4.28 22.77 10.65
CA ILE A 75 -5.08 23.53 11.62
C ILE A 75 -4.18 24.12 12.71
N SER A 76 -3.28 23.33 13.28
CA SER A 76 -2.34 23.81 14.31
C SER A 76 -1.42 24.91 13.80
N ILE A 77 -0.91 24.81 12.57
CA ILE A 77 -0.04 25.84 11.98
C ILE A 77 -0.83 27.13 11.75
N LEU A 78 -1.98 27.04 11.07
CA LEU A 78 -2.83 28.20 10.76
C LEU A 78 -3.36 28.88 12.03
N ALA A 79 -3.70 28.11 13.07
CA ALA A 79 -4.11 28.68 14.35
C ALA A 79 -3.00 29.50 15.01
N LYS A 80 -1.75 29.02 14.98
CA LYS A 80 -0.59 29.78 15.50
C LYS A 80 -0.32 31.03 14.68
N GLU A 81 -0.44 30.95 13.35
CA GLU A 81 -0.29 32.12 12.46
C GLU A 81 -1.37 33.17 12.72
N LEU A 82 -2.62 32.74 12.89
CA LEU A 82 -3.75 33.61 13.22
C LEU A 82 -3.52 34.34 14.56
N GLU A 83 -3.08 33.63 15.60
CA GLU A 83 -2.78 34.25 16.89
C GLU A 83 -1.58 35.22 16.81
N SER A 84 -0.55 34.87 16.01
CA SER A 84 0.57 35.78 15.74
C SER A 84 0.09 37.04 14.99
N ALA A 85 -0.79 36.90 14.00
CA ALA A 85 -1.34 38.02 13.24
C ALA A 85 -2.18 38.95 14.13
N LYS A 86 -3.04 38.39 15.00
CA LYS A 86 -3.80 39.15 16.01
C LYS A 86 -2.88 39.90 16.97
N THR A 87 -1.79 39.26 17.41
CA THR A 87 -0.79 39.90 18.27
C THR A 87 -0.09 41.05 17.57
N LYS A 88 0.30 40.89 16.29
CA LYS A 88 0.90 41.99 15.52
C LYS A 88 -0.07 43.16 15.33
N MET A 89 -1.35 42.86 15.09
CA MET A 89 -2.40 43.88 14.98
C MET A 89 -2.59 44.66 16.29
N SER A 90 -2.53 44.00 17.46
CA SER A 90 -2.68 44.70 18.73
C SER A 90 -1.52 45.67 19.00
N PHE A 91 -0.28 45.30 18.64
CA PHE A 91 0.87 46.20 18.68
C PHE A 91 0.75 47.36 17.69
N ALA A 92 0.31 47.07 16.46
CA ALA A 92 0.05 48.09 15.44
C ALA A 92 -1.01 49.11 15.90
N LYS A 93 -2.07 48.63 16.55
CA LYS A 93 -3.12 49.48 17.13
C LYS A 93 -2.57 50.42 18.20
N TYR A 94 -1.67 49.94 19.07
CA TYR A 94 -0.99 50.76 20.06
C TYR A 94 -0.09 51.84 19.42
N ALA A 95 0.58 51.49 18.32
CA ALA A 95 1.46 52.39 17.58
C ALA A 95 0.73 53.42 16.70
N GLY A 96 -0.60 53.33 16.57
CA GLY A 96 -1.40 54.27 15.77
C GLY A 96 -1.20 54.15 14.26
N VAL A 97 -0.73 53.00 13.76
CA VAL A 97 -0.58 52.75 12.33
C VAL A 97 -1.90 52.28 11.70
N ASP A 98 -2.01 52.38 10.38
CA ASP A 98 -3.13 51.83 9.63
C ASP A 98 -3.24 50.30 9.83
N LEU A 99 -4.47 49.84 10.05
CA LEU A 99 -4.80 48.47 10.46
C LEU A 99 -5.42 47.64 9.34
N GLU A 100 -5.77 48.25 8.20
CA GLU A 100 -6.50 47.57 7.12
C GLU A 100 -5.76 46.32 6.65
N SER A 101 -4.46 46.44 6.39
CA SER A 101 -3.61 45.31 5.97
C SER A 101 -3.55 44.18 7.03
N TYR A 102 -3.49 44.52 8.32
CA TYR A 102 -3.48 43.53 9.39
C TYR A 102 -4.82 42.79 9.50
N GLN A 103 -5.92 43.53 9.39
CA GLN A 103 -7.26 42.95 9.42
C GLN A 103 -7.50 42.02 8.23
N ASN A 104 -7.04 42.41 7.03
CA ASN A 104 -7.12 41.56 5.84
C ASN A 104 -6.35 40.25 6.02
N ASN A 105 -5.12 40.31 6.55
CA ASN A 105 -4.33 39.11 6.85
C ASN A 105 -5.02 38.17 7.85
N ILE A 106 -5.64 38.73 8.90
CA ILE A 106 -6.40 37.95 9.88
C ILE A 106 -7.62 37.29 9.23
N ASN A 107 -8.36 38.04 8.41
CA ASN A 107 -9.53 37.53 7.69
C ASN A 107 -9.14 36.40 6.75
N GLU A 108 -8.07 36.55 5.97
CA GLU A 108 -7.57 35.50 5.07
C GLU A 108 -7.15 34.24 5.84
N ALA A 109 -6.40 34.40 6.94
CA ALA A 109 -5.98 33.27 7.77
C ALA A 109 -7.19 32.55 8.39
N GLN A 110 -8.21 33.30 8.83
CA GLN A 110 -9.45 32.75 9.37
C GLN A 110 -10.24 31.97 8.31
N VAL A 111 -10.40 32.52 7.10
CA VAL A 111 -11.08 31.84 5.98
C VAL A 111 -10.37 30.54 5.62
N LYS A 112 -9.03 30.54 5.54
CA LYS A 112 -8.24 29.34 5.28
C LYS A 112 -8.45 28.30 6.39
N LEU A 113 -8.37 28.72 7.66
CA LEU A 113 -8.58 27.83 8.81
C LEU A 113 -9.97 27.19 8.79
N ASP A 114 -11.01 27.97 8.50
CA ASP A 114 -12.40 27.47 8.44
C ASP A 114 -12.61 26.53 7.25
N SER A 115 -11.96 26.79 6.12
CA SER A 115 -11.96 25.90 4.95
C SER A 115 -11.34 24.55 5.29
N ILE A 116 -10.15 24.52 5.90
CA ILE A 116 -9.49 23.26 6.30
C ILE A 116 -10.33 22.49 7.31
N LYS A 117 -10.91 23.17 8.31
CA LYS A 117 -11.80 22.52 9.30
C LYS A 117 -12.99 21.82 8.66
N LYS A 118 -13.60 22.41 7.62
CA LYS A 118 -14.75 21.86 6.89
C LYS A 118 -14.38 20.78 5.87
N GLN A 119 -13.10 20.62 5.56
CA GLN A 119 -12.66 19.63 4.57
C GLN A 119 -13.02 18.20 5.02
N SER A 120 -13.66 17.45 4.13
CA SER A 120 -14.01 16.04 4.32
C SER A 120 -12.98 15.11 3.69
N PHE A 121 -12.83 13.93 4.28
CA PHE A 121 -12.01 12.86 3.73
C PHE A 121 -12.71 12.26 2.49
N HIS A 122 -11.93 12.09 1.41
CA HIS A 122 -12.35 11.41 0.19
C HIS A 122 -11.25 10.48 -0.30
N SER A 123 -11.65 9.38 -0.95
CA SER A 123 -10.75 8.35 -1.41
C SER A 123 -11.16 7.79 -2.78
N ILE A 124 -10.19 7.21 -3.48
CA ILE A 124 -10.43 6.40 -4.68
C ILE A 124 -11.31 5.17 -4.41
N TYR A 125 -11.50 4.80 -3.14
CA TYR A 125 -12.31 3.67 -2.71
C TYR A 125 -13.73 4.03 -2.26
N ASP A 126 -14.15 5.30 -2.31
CA ASP A 126 -15.44 5.76 -1.73
C ASP A 126 -16.68 5.00 -2.27
N LYS A 127 -16.58 4.40 -3.47
CA LYS A 127 -17.67 3.63 -4.11
C LYS A 127 -17.48 2.11 -4.05
N ARG A 128 -16.45 1.64 -3.34
CA ARG A 128 -16.08 0.22 -3.25
C ARG A 128 -16.53 -0.36 -1.92
N LYS A 129 -16.75 -1.68 -1.88
CA LYS A 129 -17.16 -2.38 -0.66
C LYS A 129 -15.96 -2.57 0.26
N ASN A 130 -16.18 -2.47 1.56
CA ASN A 130 -15.10 -2.55 2.55
C ASN A 130 -14.37 -3.90 2.53
N GLU A 131 -15.10 -4.98 2.26
CA GLU A 131 -14.61 -6.37 2.25
C GLU A 131 -13.95 -6.74 0.92
N GLU A 132 -13.95 -5.84 -0.06
CA GLU A 132 -13.35 -6.10 -1.36
C GLU A 132 -11.83 -6.24 -1.23
N VAL A 133 -11.31 -7.38 -1.65
CA VAL A 133 -9.86 -7.66 -1.67
C VAL A 133 -9.23 -6.92 -2.85
N ILE A 134 -8.28 -6.04 -2.54
CA ILE A 134 -7.59 -5.19 -3.53
C ILE A 134 -6.17 -5.66 -3.83
N ALA A 135 -5.58 -6.42 -2.91
CA ALA A 135 -4.28 -7.07 -3.07
C ALA A 135 -4.14 -8.21 -2.06
N LYS A 136 -3.13 -9.06 -2.24
CA LYS A 136 -2.75 -10.09 -1.27
C LYS A 136 -1.27 -9.98 -0.94
N ILE A 137 -0.90 -10.21 0.31
CA ILE A 137 0.49 -10.37 0.73
C ILE A 137 0.80 -11.86 0.80
N LEU A 138 1.73 -12.31 -0.04
CA LEU A 138 2.29 -13.67 0.01
C LEU A 138 3.60 -13.65 0.78
N GLU A 139 3.64 -14.32 1.92
CA GLU A 139 4.86 -14.57 2.67
C GLU A 139 5.44 -15.93 2.28
N CYS A 140 6.70 -15.95 1.85
CA CYS A 140 7.32 -17.18 1.39
C CYS A 140 8.83 -17.21 1.61
N ARG A 141 9.35 -18.44 1.55
CA ARG A 141 10.76 -18.78 1.46
C ARG A 141 11.00 -19.30 0.05
N TYR A 142 11.99 -18.76 -0.64
CA TYR A 142 12.29 -19.10 -2.03
C TYR A 142 13.79 -19.20 -2.24
N VAL A 143 14.18 -19.87 -3.32
CA VAL A 143 15.57 -20.00 -3.75
C VAL A 143 15.75 -19.44 -5.14
N ILE A 144 16.88 -18.75 -5.36
CA ILE A 144 17.35 -18.38 -6.69
C ILE A 144 18.71 -19.02 -6.94
N THR A 145 18.90 -19.57 -8.14
CA THR A 145 20.19 -20.14 -8.56
C THR A 145 20.64 -19.44 -9.85
N PRO A 146 21.71 -18.63 -9.80
CA PRO A 146 22.30 -18.06 -11.01
C PRO A 146 22.88 -19.16 -11.92
N PRO A 147 22.72 -19.06 -13.25
CA PRO A 147 23.15 -20.11 -14.17
C PRO A 147 24.66 -20.31 -14.16
N LEU A 148 25.43 -19.23 -13.98
CA LEU A 148 26.90 -19.26 -14.00
C LEU A 148 27.53 -19.79 -12.72
N MET A 149 26.95 -19.49 -11.56
CA MET A 149 27.56 -19.79 -10.26
C MET A 149 27.06 -21.10 -9.65
N LYS A 150 25.88 -21.61 -10.06
CA LYS A 150 25.20 -22.80 -9.49
C LYS A 150 25.02 -22.80 -7.96
N VAL A 151 25.36 -21.71 -7.27
CA VAL A 151 25.15 -21.52 -5.84
C VAL A 151 23.69 -21.14 -5.60
N LYS A 152 23.01 -21.91 -4.77
CA LYS A 152 21.64 -21.63 -4.33
C LYS A 152 21.64 -20.48 -3.33
N GLN A 153 20.82 -19.47 -3.56
CA GLN A 153 20.57 -18.39 -2.61
C GLN A 153 19.15 -18.49 -2.08
N GLU A 154 19.02 -18.89 -0.82
CA GLU A 154 17.73 -18.96 -0.14
C GLU A 154 17.38 -17.61 0.50
N LYS A 155 16.13 -17.19 0.37
CA LYS A 155 15.61 -15.91 0.86
C LYS A 155 14.22 -16.08 1.46
N ARG A 156 13.90 -15.25 2.44
CA ARG A 156 12.54 -15.05 2.95
C ARG A 156 12.06 -13.67 2.56
N ALA A 157 10.83 -13.56 2.07
CA ALA A 157 10.23 -12.28 1.71
C ALA A 157 8.71 -12.33 1.79
N ALA A 158 8.13 -11.14 1.82
CA ALA A 158 6.71 -10.94 1.58
C ALA A 158 6.55 -10.17 0.26
N PHE A 159 5.59 -10.55 -0.56
CA PHE A 159 5.28 -9.95 -1.86
C PHE A 159 3.85 -9.45 -1.89
N ILE A 160 3.61 -8.30 -2.50
CA ILE A 160 2.26 -7.77 -2.75
C ILE A 160 1.84 -8.24 -4.15
N LEU A 161 0.74 -8.98 -4.23
CA LEU A 161 0.16 -9.46 -5.47
C LEU A 161 -1.23 -8.88 -5.72
N SER A 162 -1.67 -8.97 -6.98
CA SER A 162 -3.06 -8.76 -7.36
C SER A 162 -4.01 -9.73 -6.62
N PRO A 163 -5.32 -9.41 -6.52
CA PRO A 163 -6.29 -10.28 -5.85
C PRO A 163 -6.36 -11.71 -6.41
N ASP A 164 -6.17 -11.85 -7.73
CA ASP A 164 -6.10 -13.14 -8.43
C ASP A 164 -4.72 -13.81 -8.36
N MET A 165 -3.75 -13.17 -7.69
CA MET A 165 -2.36 -13.59 -7.52
C MET A 165 -1.54 -13.75 -8.81
N LYS A 166 -2.04 -13.29 -9.96
CA LYS A 166 -1.36 -13.45 -11.26
C LYS A 166 -0.29 -12.40 -11.53
N LYS A 167 -0.28 -11.30 -10.77
CA LYS A 167 0.69 -10.21 -10.92
C LYS A 167 1.29 -9.84 -9.58
N CYS A 168 2.62 -9.76 -9.50
CA CYS A 168 3.33 -9.23 -8.35
C CYS A 168 3.63 -7.74 -8.57
N PHE A 169 3.28 -6.90 -7.60
CA PHE A 169 3.51 -5.45 -7.63
C PHE A 169 4.83 -5.06 -6.95
N GLY A 170 5.32 -5.88 -6.02
CA GLY A 170 6.50 -5.52 -5.25
C GLY A 170 6.80 -6.47 -4.10
N LYS A 171 8.05 -6.40 -3.62
CA LYS A 171 8.45 -6.94 -2.34
C LYS A 171 8.10 -5.95 -1.22
N VAL A 172 7.48 -6.45 -0.15
CA VAL A 172 7.26 -5.68 1.08
C VAL A 172 8.60 -5.48 1.79
N SER A 173 8.97 -4.22 2.03
CA SER A 173 10.10 -3.92 2.91
C SER A 173 9.64 -4.03 4.36
N LYS A 174 10.27 -4.90 5.15
CA LYS A 174 10.21 -4.76 6.60
C LYS A 174 11.00 -3.49 6.95
N LYS A 175 10.36 -2.54 7.64
CA LYS A 175 11.05 -1.43 8.32
C LYS A 175 11.52 -1.91 9.67
#